data_AF-G7VB66-F1
#
_entry.id   AF-G7VB66-F1
#
_cell.length_a   1.000
_cell.length_b   1.000
_cell.length_c   1.000
_cell.angle_alpha   90.00
_cell.angle_beta   90.00
_cell.angle_gamma   90.00
#
_symmetry.space_group_name_H-M   'P 1'
#
loop_
_entity.id
_entity.type
_entity.pdbx_description
1 polymer ?
#
loop_
_entity_poly.entity_id
_entity_poly.type
_entity_poly.pdbx_seq_one_letter_code
_entity_poly.pdbx_strand_id
1 'polypeptide(L)'
;MHRGAALVDWRRGVLAYVEADDYALEEFKKIVELCGGLAERRNLPCLTSLTSRLGIRSVLYITDIYGIANSAAFAKRIPRATLLRKAWAYLNELLCTSGVVECGDEVQLSCCGGCGVACQLAIVAGLAKLGIEVDLREKLREVLLRGES
;
A
#
# COMPACT_ATOMS: atom_id res chain seq x y z
N MET A 1 -16.86 7.46 0.95
CA MET A 1 -15.87 6.39 1.21
C MET A 1 -14.54 6.84 0.64
N HIS A 2 -13.56 6.92 1.51
CA HIS A 2 -12.19 7.35 1.25
C HIS A 2 -11.28 6.15 1.14
N ARG A 3 -10.19 6.32 0.38
CA ARG A 3 -9.22 5.25 0.12
C ARG A 3 -7.81 5.76 0.28
N GLY A 4 -6.99 4.92 0.88
CA GLY A 4 -5.58 5.20 1.13
C GLY A 4 -4.70 4.05 0.70
N ALA A 5 -3.53 4.37 0.15
CA ALA A 5 -2.51 3.39 -0.20
C ALA A 5 -1.13 3.82 0.29
N ALA A 6 -0.40 2.88 0.90
CA ALA A 6 0.95 3.14 1.40
C ALA A 6 1.85 1.92 1.23
N LEU A 7 3.03 2.12 0.64
CA LEU A 7 4.08 1.11 0.64
C LEU A 7 4.84 1.22 1.97
N VAL A 8 4.51 0.33 2.91
CA VAL A 8 4.94 0.44 4.32
C VAL A 8 6.23 -0.32 4.63
N ASP A 9 6.60 -1.26 3.75
CA ASP A 9 7.84 -2.01 3.85
C ASP A 9 8.36 -2.30 2.45
N TRP A 10 9.31 -1.50 1.97
CA TRP A 10 9.94 -1.72 0.66
C TRP A 10 10.81 -2.98 0.62
N ARG A 11 11.31 -3.47 1.76
CA ARG A 11 12.14 -4.69 1.84
C ARG A 11 11.30 -5.95 1.70
N ARG A 12 10.09 -5.91 2.26
CA ARG A 12 9.11 -7.02 2.17
C ARG A 12 8.08 -6.80 1.06
N GLY A 13 8.11 -5.62 0.43
CA GLY A 13 7.16 -5.16 -0.57
C GLY A 13 5.72 -5.21 -0.08
N VAL A 14 5.44 -4.69 1.11
CA VAL A 14 4.06 -4.64 1.64
C VAL A 14 3.41 -3.33 1.26
N LEU A 15 2.39 -3.41 0.40
CA LEU A 15 1.52 -2.31 0.03
C LEU A 15 0.20 -2.45 0.79
N ALA A 16 -0.07 -1.55 1.72
CA ALA A 16 -1.33 -1.48 2.43
C ALA A 16 -2.33 -0.65 1.63
N TYR A 17 -3.55 -1.15 1.49
CA TYR A 17 -4.68 -0.47 0.88
C TYR A 17 -5.86 -0.49 1.83
N VAL A 18 -6.45 0.68 2.10
CA VAL A 18 -7.57 0.81 3.03
C VAL A 18 -8.75 1.50 2.35
N GLU A 19 -9.95 1.08 2.73
CA GLU A 19 -11.19 1.80 2.47
C GLU A 19 -11.88 2.11 3.79
N ALA A 20 -12.24 3.37 3.99
CA ALA A 20 -12.87 3.87 5.20
C ALA A 20 -13.97 4.86 4.85
N ASP A 21 -15.05 4.90 5.64
CA ASP A 21 -16.01 5.99 5.57
C ASP A 21 -15.55 7.19 6.39
N ASP A 22 -16.28 8.30 6.26
CA ASP A 22 -15.94 9.57 6.88
C ASP A 22 -15.93 9.44 8.41
N TYR A 23 -16.83 8.62 8.97
CA TYR A 23 -16.89 8.34 10.40
C TYR A 23 -15.62 7.65 10.90
N ALA A 24 -15.17 6.59 10.21
CA ALA A 24 -13.94 5.89 10.56
C ALA A 24 -12.70 6.79 10.43
N LEU A 25 -12.65 7.69 9.45
CA LEU A 25 -11.56 8.66 9.32
C LEU A 25 -11.56 9.71 10.44
N GLU A 26 -12.73 10.20 10.86
CA GLU A 26 -12.82 11.13 11.99
C GLU A 26 -12.42 10.46 13.31
N GLU A 27 -12.84 9.21 13.55
CA GLU A 27 -12.39 8.45 14.70
C GLU A 27 -10.88 8.18 14.66
N PHE A 28 -10.33 7.89 13.49
CA PHE A 28 -8.89 7.74 13.33
C PHE A 28 -8.12 9.03 13.68
N LYS A 29 -8.60 10.21 13.25
CA LYS A 29 -7.98 11.49 13.64
C LYS A 29 -7.93 11.67 15.15
N LYS A 30 -9.03 11.39 15.85
CA LYS A 30 -9.09 11.45 17.33
C LYS A 30 -8.08 10.49 17.95
N ILE A 31 -7.94 9.27 17.41
CA ILE A 31 -6.94 8.30 17.86
C ILE A 31 -5.53 8.86 17.67
N VAL A 32 -5.23 9.49 16.53
CA VAL A 32 -3.92 10.10 16.27
C VAL A 32 -3.63 11.20 17.28
N GLU A 33 -4.59 12.09 17.55
CA GLU A 33 -4.45 13.14 18.56
C GLU A 33 -4.19 12.57 19.96
N LEU A 34 -4.97 11.56 20.38
CA LEU A 34 -4.80 10.86 21.66
C LEU A 34 -3.43 10.18 21.78
N CYS A 35 -2.90 9.67 20.67
CA CYS A 35 -1.59 9.02 20.62
C CYS A 35 -0.43 10.02 20.38
N GLY A 36 -0.64 11.34 20.49
CA GLY A 36 0.43 12.34 20.42
C GLY A 36 0.55 13.10 19.09
N GLY A 37 -0.50 13.08 18.26
CA GLY A 37 -0.70 14.00 17.13
C GLY A 37 0.03 13.67 15.83
N LEU A 38 0.94 12.69 15.82
CA LEU A 38 1.68 12.28 14.63
C LEU A 38 1.77 10.75 14.50
N ALA A 39 1.66 10.26 13.27
CA ALA A 39 1.88 8.85 12.91
C ALA A 39 3.38 8.51 12.83
N GLU A 40 4.07 8.64 13.97
CA GLU A 40 5.49 8.34 14.11
C GLU A 40 5.74 6.98 14.76
N ARG A 41 6.94 6.41 14.57
CA ARG A 41 7.33 5.11 15.13
C ARG A 41 7.06 4.98 16.63
N ARG A 42 7.31 6.03 17.41
CA ARG A 42 7.08 6.05 18.87
C ARG A 42 5.61 5.88 19.25
N ASN A 43 4.69 6.32 18.40
CA ASN A 43 3.26 6.31 18.67
C ASN A 43 2.57 5.08 18.06
N LEU A 44 3.26 4.32 17.20
CA LEU A 44 2.72 3.14 16.53
C LEU A 44 2.07 2.11 17.46
N PRO A 45 2.60 1.77 18.65
CA PRO A 45 1.94 0.82 19.54
C PRO A 45 0.54 1.28 19.98
N CYS A 46 0.41 2.58 20.34
CA CYS A 46 -0.88 3.19 20.70
C CYS A 46 -1.84 3.19 19.50
N LEU A 47 -1.35 3.68 18.36
CA LEU A 47 -2.13 3.76 17.12
C LEU A 47 -2.62 2.37 16.71
N THR A 48 -1.75 1.35 16.76
CA THR A 48 -2.10 -0.03 16.42
C THR A 48 -3.20 -0.57 17.32
N SER A 49 -3.05 -0.38 18.63
CA SER A 49 -4.00 -0.90 19.62
C SER A 49 -5.39 -0.28 19.47
N LEU A 50 -5.48 1.00 19.12
CA LEU A 50 -6.76 1.71 18.99
C LEU A 50 -7.35 1.58 17.58
N THR A 51 -6.52 1.66 16.54
CA THR A 51 -6.94 1.56 15.13
C THR A 51 -7.50 0.17 14.80
N SER A 52 -7.02 -0.89 15.46
CA SER A 52 -7.56 -2.26 15.28
C SER A 52 -9.04 -2.40 15.65
N ARG A 53 -9.60 -1.43 16.38
CA ARG A 53 -11.02 -1.39 16.77
C ARG A 53 -11.88 -0.63 15.77
N LEU A 54 -11.28 0.08 14.81
CA LEU A 54 -12.00 0.75 13.76
C LEU A 54 -12.53 -0.31 12.76
N GLY A 55 -13.79 -0.19 12.37
CA GLY A 55 -14.42 -1.03 11.36
C GLY A 55 -13.96 -0.71 9.93
N ILE A 56 -12.66 -0.72 9.68
CA ILE A 56 -12.06 -0.38 8.39
C ILE A 56 -11.89 -1.63 7.51
N ARG A 57 -11.98 -1.45 6.19
CA ARG A 57 -11.57 -2.49 5.24
C ARG A 57 -10.10 -2.26 4.90
N SER A 58 -9.26 -3.26 5.15
CA SER A 58 -7.82 -3.18 4.89
C SER A 58 -7.34 -4.45 4.22
N VAL A 59 -6.55 -4.28 3.16
CA VAL A 59 -5.88 -5.36 2.42
C VAL A 59 -4.39 -5.04 2.37
N LEU A 60 -3.57 -6.04 2.69
CA LEU A 60 -2.12 -5.96 2.70
C LEU A 60 -1.57 -6.78 1.54
N TYR A 61 -1.23 -6.10 0.45
CA TYR A 61 -0.67 -6.74 -0.73
C TYR A 61 0.83 -6.99 -0.54
N ILE A 62 1.23 -8.25 -0.50
CA ILE A 62 2.62 -8.67 -0.47
C ILE A 62 3.09 -8.80 -1.92
N THR A 63 3.96 -7.90 -2.35
CA THR A 63 4.28 -7.69 -3.76
C THR A 63 5.75 -7.89 -4.09
N ASP A 64 6.67 -7.56 -3.18
CA ASP A 64 8.13 -7.53 -3.43
C ASP A 64 8.50 -6.97 -4.82
N ILE A 65 7.89 -5.83 -5.19
CA ILE A 65 8.01 -5.23 -6.53
C ILE A 65 9.47 -5.07 -6.93
N TYR A 66 10.29 -4.53 -6.03
CA TYR A 66 11.69 -4.23 -6.30
C TYR A 66 12.55 -5.49 -6.38
N GLY A 67 12.35 -6.46 -5.48
CA GLY A 67 13.08 -7.74 -5.51
C GLY A 67 12.78 -8.52 -6.77
N ILE A 68 11.49 -8.69 -7.10
CA ILE A 68 11.07 -9.42 -8.30
C ILE A 68 11.52 -8.70 -9.57
N ALA A 69 11.38 -7.38 -9.66
CA ALA A 69 11.84 -6.63 -10.83
C ALA A 69 13.36 -6.71 -11.01
N ASN A 70 14.15 -6.69 -9.92
CA ASN A 70 15.59 -6.87 -9.98
C ASN A 70 15.96 -8.27 -10.53
N SER A 71 15.37 -9.34 -9.98
CA SER A 71 15.63 -10.70 -10.42
C SER A 71 15.23 -10.92 -11.89
N ALA A 72 14.07 -10.40 -12.29
CA ALA A 72 13.61 -10.47 -13.68
C ALA A 72 14.49 -9.63 -14.63
N ALA A 73 14.97 -8.46 -14.20
CA ALA A 73 15.88 -7.62 -15.00
C ALA A 73 17.18 -8.37 -15.30
N PHE A 74 17.74 -9.04 -14.28
CA PHE A 74 18.95 -9.84 -14.43
C PHE A 74 18.73 -11.02 -15.38
N ALA A 75 17.64 -11.78 -15.19
CA ALA A 75 17.33 -12.94 -16.01
C ALA A 75 17.09 -12.59 -17.50
N LYS A 76 16.37 -11.49 -17.75
CA LYS A 76 16.03 -11.04 -19.11
C LYS A 76 17.06 -10.10 -19.76
N ARG A 77 18.04 -9.63 -18.99
CA ARG A 77 19.03 -8.61 -19.41
C ARG A 77 18.39 -7.33 -19.95
N ILE A 78 17.30 -6.87 -19.33
CA ILE A 78 16.61 -5.63 -19.70
C ILE A 78 16.67 -4.59 -18.57
N PRO A 79 16.48 -3.29 -18.87
CA PRO A 79 16.47 -2.27 -17.84
C PRO A 79 15.37 -2.49 -16.79
N ARG A 80 15.75 -2.44 -15.51
CA ARG A 80 14.82 -2.58 -14.37
C ARG A 80 13.64 -1.61 -14.44
N ALA A 81 13.88 -0.38 -14.89
CA ALA A 81 12.84 0.64 -14.99
C ALA A 81 11.64 0.19 -15.85
N THR A 82 11.88 -0.60 -16.90
CA THR A 82 10.83 -1.18 -17.74
C THR A 82 9.96 -2.15 -16.94
N LEU A 83 10.58 -2.98 -16.10
CA LEU A 83 9.87 -3.97 -15.27
C LEU A 83 9.12 -3.32 -14.11
N LEU A 84 9.69 -2.31 -13.47
CA LEU A 84 8.97 -1.53 -12.44
C LEU A 84 7.72 -0.87 -13.00
N ARG A 85 7.80 -0.29 -14.19
CA ARG A 85 6.64 0.29 -14.88
C ARG A 85 5.55 -0.75 -15.16
N LYS A 86 5.94 -1.95 -15.60
CA LYS A 86 5.00 -3.08 -15.80
C LYS A 86 4.36 -3.53 -14.48
N ALA A 87 5.13 -3.60 -13.40
CA ALA A 87 4.61 -3.97 -12.09
C ALA A 87 3.59 -2.94 -11.56
N TRP A 88 3.90 -1.65 -11.65
CA TRP A 88 2.97 -0.59 -11.26
C TRP A 88 1.74 -0.52 -12.17
N ALA A 89 1.87 -0.82 -13.46
CA ALA A 89 0.72 -0.94 -14.35
C ALA A 89 -0.24 -2.07 -13.92
N TYR A 90 0.29 -3.23 -13.55
CA TYR A 90 -0.52 -4.32 -13.00
C TYR A 90 -1.25 -3.93 -11.70
N LEU A 91 -0.54 -3.25 -10.78
CA LEU A 91 -1.17 -2.77 -9.55
C LEU A 91 -2.21 -1.66 -9.80
N ASN A 92 -2.02 -0.84 -10.83
CA ASN A 92 -3.01 0.15 -11.25
C ASN A 92 -4.32 -0.50 -11.67
N GLU A 93 -4.27 -1.54 -12.51
CA GLU A 93 -5.46 -2.26 -12.95
C GLU A 93 -6.23 -2.87 -11.76
N LEU A 94 -5.50 -3.30 -10.74
CA LEU A 94 -6.08 -3.90 -9.54
C LEU A 94 -6.69 -2.86 -8.58
N LEU A 95 -6.01 -1.73 -8.36
CA LEU A 95 -6.30 -0.82 -7.25
C LEU A 95 -6.99 0.49 -7.67
N CYS A 96 -6.83 0.90 -8.92
CA CYS A 96 -7.42 2.13 -9.47
C CYS A 96 -8.70 1.83 -10.26
N THR A 97 -9.64 1.10 -9.67
CA THR A 97 -10.89 0.69 -10.33
C THR A 97 -11.95 1.79 -10.36
N SER A 98 -11.89 2.76 -9.44
CA SER A 98 -12.81 3.90 -9.40
C SER A 98 -12.19 5.04 -8.59
N GLY A 99 -12.56 6.31 -8.83
CA GLY A 99 -12.22 7.50 -8.02
C GLY A 99 -10.73 7.75 -7.68
N VAL A 100 -10.50 8.66 -6.73
CA VAL A 100 -9.16 9.05 -6.25
C VAL A 100 -8.75 8.22 -5.02
N VAL A 101 -7.46 7.94 -4.87
CA VAL A 101 -6.83 7.27 -3.72
C VAL A 101 -5.76 8.19 -3.15
N GLU A 102 -5.73 8.39 -1.84
CA GLU A 102 -4.65 9.12 -1.18
C GLU A 102 -3.42 8.21 -1.10
N CYS A 103 -2.27 8.65 -1.61
CA CYS A 103 -1.09 7.80 -1.71
C CYS A 103 0.11 8.38 -0.98
N GLY A 104 0.92 7.50 -0.37
CA GLY A 104 2.26 7.84 0.06
C GLY A 104 3.22 8.02 -1.13
N ASP A 105 4.31 8.76 -0.91
CA ASP A 105 5.25 9.21 -1.97
C ASP A 105 5.85 8.08 -2.82
N GLU A 106 6.01 6.88 -2.24
CA GLU A 106 6.59 5.72 -2.94
C GLU A 106 5.57 4.95 -3.80
N VAL A 107 4.27 5.25 -3.68
CA VAL A 107 3.21 4.56 -4.40
C VAL A 107 2.98 5.21 -5.76
N GLN A 108 3.24 4.46 -6.84
CA GLN A 108 3.17 4.98 -8.21
C GLN A 108 1.90 4.53 -8.93
N LEU A 109 0.74 4.77 -8.32
CA LEU A 109 -0.55 4.49 -8.94
C LEU A 109 -1.11 5.71 -9.69
N SER A 110 -1.83 5.50 -10.80
CA SER A 110 -2.38 6.58 -11.62
C SER A 110 -3.53 7.33 -10.96
N CYS A 111 -4.22 6.70 -10.00
CA CYS A 111 -5.31 7.31 -9.22
C CYS A 111 -4.81 8.03 -7.95
N CYS A 112 -3.49 8.13 -7.76
CA CYS A 112 -2.91 8.76 -6.58
C CYS A 112 -3.14 10.28 -6.54
N GLY A 113 -3.78 10.73 -5.47
CA GLY A 113 -3.74 12.11 -4.98
C GLY A 113 -2.73 12.28 -3.85
N GLY A 114 -2.69 13.49 -3.27
CA GLY A 114 -1.84 13.78 -2.12
C GLY A 114 -2.19 12.93 -0.89
N CYS A 115 -1.18 12.58 -0.09
CA CYS A 115 -1.36 11.82 1.14
C CYS A 115 -2.14 12.65 2.18
N GLY A 116 -3.31 12.16 2.57
CA GLY A 116 -4.14 12.69 3.65
C GLY A 116 -4.35 11.65 4.76
N VAL A 117 -5.53 11.70 5.37
CA VAL A 117 -5.89 10.87 6.53
C VAL A 117 -6.04 9.40 6.17
N ALA A 118 -6.61 9.09 5.01
CA ALA A 118 -6.77 7.71 4.55
C ALA A 118 -5.40 7.08 4.22
N CYS A 119 -4.48 7.87 3.65
CA CYS A 119 -3.09 7.47 3.45
C CYS A 119 -2.38 7.18 4.79
N GLN A 120 -2.52 8.05 5.79
CA GLN A 120 -1.98 7.80 7.13
C GLN A 120 -2.55 6.54 7.79
N LEU A 121 -3.85 6.31 7.61
CA LEU A 121 -4.51 5.08 8.07
C LEU A 121 -3.91 3.84 7.37
N ALA A 122 -3.64 3.91 6.06
CA ALA A 122 -2.98 2.82 5.34
C ALA A 122 -1.57 2.54 5.89
N ILE A 123 -0.81 3.59 6.23
CA ILE A 123 0.51 3.44 6.86
C ILE A 123 0.40 2.67 8.18
N VAL A 124 -0.50 3.10 9.06
CA VAL A 124 -0.71 2.46 10.37
C VAL A 124 -1.17 1.01 10.18
N ALA A 125 -2.18 0.78 9.33
CA ALA A 125 -2.70 -0.55 9.06
C ALA A 125 -1.61 -1.49 8.52
N GLY A 126 -0.78 -1.02 7.60
CA GLY A 126 0.33 -1.79 7.05
C GLY A 126 1.41 -2.13 8.08
N LEU A 127 1.86 -1.15 8.86
CA LEU A 127 2.89 -1.35 9.89
C LEU A 127 2.39 -2.28 11.01
N ALA A 128 1.11 -2.15 11.37
CA ALA A 128 0.45 -2.96 12.37
C ALA A 128 -0.03 -4.33 11.87
N LYS A 129 0.09 -4.59 10.56
CA LYS A 129 -0.47 -5.77 9.88
C LYS A 129 -1.97 -5.98 10.15
N LEU A 130 -2.73 -4.90 10.12
CA LEU A 130 -4.18 -4.90 10.27
C LEU A 130 -4.82 -5.02 8.89
N GLY A 131 -5.35 -6.20 8.57
CA GLY A 131 -6.05 -6.43 7.31
C GLY A 131 -5.89 -7.86 6.80
N ILE A 132 -6.46 -8.10 5.63
CA ILE A 132 -6.35 -9.37 4.93
C ILE A 132 -5.06 -9.35 4.10
N GLU A 133 -4.16 -10.30 4.33
CA GLU A 133 -2.94 -10.44 3.52
C GLU A 133 -3.26 -11.12 2.17
N VAL A 134 -2.79 -10.52 1.09
CA VAL A 134 -2.91 -11.06 -0.28
C VAL A 134 -1.52 -11.11 -0.90
N ASP A 135 -1.01 -12.31 -1.18
CA ASP A 135 0.30 -12.48 -1.79
C ASP A 135 0.20 -12.42 -3.32
N LEU A 136 0.81 -11.37 -3.90
CA LEU A 136 0.85 -11.12 -5.34
C LEU A 136 2.21 -11.47 -5.95
N ARG A 137 3.17 -12.00 -5.19
CA ARG A 137 4.55 -12.22 -5.68
C ARG A 137 4.58 -13.15 -6.90
N GLU A 138 3.85 -14.26 -6.88
CA GLU A 138 3.78 -15.18 -8.03
C GLU A 138 3.13 -14.52 -9.25
N LYS A 139 2.03 -13.78 -9.04
CA LYS A 139 1.36 -13.05 -10.13
C LYS A 139 2.24 -11.96 -10.73
N LEU A 140 2.94 -11.21 -9.91
CA LEU A 140 3.92 -10.23 -10.38
C LEU A 140 5.07 -10.90 -11.13
N ARG A 141 5.59 -12.05 -10.67
CA ARG A 141 6.57 -12.84 -11.42
C ARG A 141 6.02 -13.25 -12.79
N GLU A 142 4.82 -13.79 -12.86
CA GLU A 142 4.17 -14.17 -14.12
C GLU A 142 4.07 -12.97 -15.07
N VAL A 143 3.58 -11.82 -14.59
CA VAL A 143 3.42 -10.60 -15.40
C VAL A 143 4.76 -10.07 -15.91
N LEU A 144 5.79 -10.04 -15.06
CA LEU A 144 7.10 -9.50 -15.41
C LEU A 144 7.93 -10.47 -16.26
N LEU A 145 7.74 -11.78 -16.08
CA LEU A 145 8.47 -12.83 -16.79
C LEU A 145 7.79 -13.28 -18.08
N ARG A 146 6.49 -13.08 -18.26
CA ARG A 146 5.87 -13.21 -19.58
C ARG A 146 6.43 -12.15 -20.52
N GLY A 147 7.06 -12.61 -21.60
CA GLY A 147 7.49 -11.81 -22.73
C GLY A 147 6.54 -12.08 -23.88
N GLU A 148 6.12 -11.01 -24.55
CA GLU A 148 5.42 -11.01 -25.83
C GLU A 148 6.08 -12.05 -26.75
N SER A 149 5.30 -13.08 -27.10
CA SER A 149 5.64 -14.01 -28.18
C SER A 149 5.46 -13.31 -29.51
#